data_AF-A0A2E4JT24-F1
#
_entry.id   AF-A0A2E4JT24-F1
#
_cell.length_a   1.000
_cell.length_b   1.000
_cell.length_c   1.000
_cell.angle_alpha   90.00
_cell.angle_beta   90.00
_cell.angle_gamma   90.00
#
_symmetry.space_group_name_H-M   'P 1'
#
loop_
_entity.id
_entity.type
_entity.pdbx_description
1 polymer ?
#
loop_
_entity_poly.entity_id
_entity_poly.type
_entity_poly.pdbx_seq_one_letter_code
_entity_poly.pdbx_strand_id
1 'polypeptide(L)' 'MSSYYDDNFGWYDIEDEDDVSFYHQMQAESVLKICNGCGRKVKLRRQYGYCNSCANAIEMGMDVG' A
#
# COMPACT_ATOMS: atom_id res chain seq x y z
N MET A 1 -7.32 18.71 -5.49
CA MET A 1 -6.79 17.56 -4.74
C MET A 1 -6.45 16.48 -5.74
N SER A 2 -5.24 15.96 -5.67
CA SER A 2 -4.82 14.82 -6.49
C SER A 2 -4.91 13.58 -5.61
N SER A 3 -5.64 12.57 -6.07
CA SER A 3 -5.76 11.29 -5.36
C SER A 3 -4.60 10.39 -5.78
N TYR A 4 -3.87 9.85 -4.81
CA TYR A 4 -2.71 8.99 -5.03
C TYR A 4 -3.00 7.60 -4.52
N TYR A 5 -2.48 6.60 -5.26
CA TYR A 5 -2.55 5.22 -4.85
C TYR A 5 -1.19 4.74 -4.34
N ASP A 6 -1.20 4.10 -3.17
CA ASP A 6 -0.06 3.40 -2.57
C ASP A 6 -0.44 1.95 -2.25
N ASP A 7 0.41 1.00 -2.63
CA ASP A 7 0.14 -0.44 -2.41
C ASP A 7 0.06 -0.83 -0.93
N ASN A 8 0.60 -0.01 -0.01
CA ASN A 8 0.60 -0.24 1.44
C ASN A 8 -0.66 0.31 2.12
N PHE A 9 -1.16 1.46 1.68
CA PHE A 9 -2.20 2.23 2.38
C PHE A 9 -3.46 2.49 1.55
N GLY A 10 -3.45 2.17 0.25
CA GLY A 10 -4.57 2.39 -0.65
C GLY A 10 -4.61 3.80 -1.21
N TRP A 11 -5.83 4.30 -1.42
CA TRP A 11 -6.07 5.65 -1.94
C TRP A 11 -6.09 6.64 -0.79
N TYR A 12 -5.38 7.74 -0.94
CA TYR A 12 -5.48 8.89 -0.06
C TYR A 12 -5.34 10.16 -0.89
N ASP A 13 -5.95 11.23 -0.39
CA ASP A 13 -5.87 12.55 -0.99
C ASP A 13 -4.68 13.28 -0.39
N ILE A 14 -3.89 13.93 -1.25
CA ILE A 14 -2.84 14.83 -0.80
C ILE A 14 -3.46 16.21 -0.64
N GLU A 15 -3.54 16.68 0.60
CA GLU A 15 -4.13 17.96 0.98
C GLU A 15 -3.06 19.02 1.25
N ASP A 16 -1.88 18.62 1.74
CA ASP A 16 -0.76 19.51 2.08
C ASP A 16 0.65 18.93 1.78
N GLU A 17 1.69 19.67 2.17
CA GLU A 17 3.10 19.30 1.98
C GLU A 17 3.56 18.15 2.91
N ASP A 18 2.89 17.96 4.05
CA ASP A 18 3.19 16.88 4.98
C ASP A 18 2.72 15.54 4.40
N ASP A 19 1.55 15.51 3.75
CA ASP A 19 1.05 14.35 3.01
C ASP A 19 1.99 13.92 1.88
N VAL A 20 2.55 14.89 1.15
CA VAL A 20 3.55 14.64 0.10
C VAL A 20 4.82 14.03 0.70
N SER A 21 5.29 14.61 1.80
CA SER A 21 6.51 14.15 2.48
C SER A 21 6.35 12.73 3.02
N PHE A 22 5.21 12.43 3.62
CA PHE A 22 4.85 11.09 4.07
C PHE A 22 4.82 10.09 2.89
N TYR A 23 4.16 10.45 1.78
CA TYR A 23 4.14 9.59 0.59
C TYR A 23 5.55 9.29 0.08
N HIS A 24 6.39 10.31 -0.08
CA HIS A 24 7.75 10.12 -0.56
C HIS A 24 8.58 9.25 0.39
N GLN A 25 8.43 9.41 1.70
CA GLN A 25 9.08 8.54 2.68
C GLN A 25 8.62 7.09 2.51
N MET A 26 7.31 6.84 2.43
CA MET A 26 6.78 5.49 2.26
C MET A 26 7.25 4.86 0.95
N GLN A 27 7.30 5.64 -0.12
CA GLN A 27 7.81 5.20 -1.42
C GLN A 27 9.30 4.92 -1.43
N ALA A 28 10.11 5.64 -0.66
CA ALA A 28 11.54 5.41 -0.52
C ALA A 28 11.87 4.16 0.31
N GLU A 29 11.09 3.89 1.35
CA GLU A 29 11.27 2.71 2.22
C GLU A 29 10.68 1.42 1.62
N SER A 30 9.79 1.55 0.65
CA SER A 30 9.12 0.43 -0.01
C SER A 30 9.97 -0.22 -1.10
N VAL A 31 9.83 -1.53 -1.23
CA VAL A 31 10.52 -2.36 -2.22
C VAL A 31 9.51 -3.12 -3.07
N LEU A 32 9.88 -3.38 -4.32
CA LEU A 32 9.06 -4.12 -5.26
C LEU A 32 9.10 -5.62 -4.93
N LYS A 33 7.95 -6.22 -4.61
CA LYS A 33 7.82 -7.64 -4.27
C LYS A 33 6.46 -8.21 -4.68
N ILE A 34 6.29 -9.51 -4.50
CA ILE A 34 5.04 -10.21 -4.78
C ILE A 34 4.16 -10.18 -3.52
N CYS A 35 2.88 -9.82 -3.68
CA CYS A 35 1.89 -9.88 -2.61
C CYS A 35 1.54 -11.33 -2.29
N ASN A 36 1.57 -11.70 -1.00
CA ASN A 36 1.30 -13.05 -0.53
C ASN A 36 -0.18 -13.48 -0.71
N GLY A 37 -1.11 -12.53 -0.86
CA GLY A 37 -2.53 -12.82 -1.02
C GLY A 37 -2.98 -12.92 -2.48
N CYS A 38 -2.58 -11.98 -3.33
CA CYS A 38 -3.06 -11.93 -4.73
C CYS A 38 -2.01 -12.23 -5.79
N GLY A 39 -0.76 -12.51 -5.42
CA GLY A 39 0.32 -12.82 -6.35
C GLY A 39 0.78 -11.67 -7.26
N ARG A 40 0.17 -10.48 -7.15
CA ARG A 40 0.56 -9.30 -7.95
C ARG A 40 1.89 -8.73 -7.47
N LYS A 41 2.63 -8.15 -8.43
CA LYS A 41 3.85 -7.38 -8.15
C LYS A 41 3.47 -5.98 -7.67
N VAL A 42 3.86 -5.65 -6.44
CA VAL A 42 3.45 -4.45 -5.71
C VAL A 42 4.65 -3.82 -4.99
N LYS A 43 4.58 -2.52 -4.71
CA LYS A 43 5.64 -1.79 -4.02
C LYS A 43 5.28 -1.62 -2.55
N LEU A 44 5.81 -2.49 -1.71
CA LEU A 44 5.45 -2.57 -0.30
C LEU A 44 6.64 -2.30 0.60
N ARG A 45 6.37 -1.75 1.77
CA ARG A 45 7.33 -1.65 2.87
C ARG A 45 7.96 -3.00 3.16
N ARG A 46 9.25 -3.00 3.49
CA ARG A 46 10.07 -4.23 3.63
C ARG A 46 9.41 -5.28 4.52
N GLN A 47 8.78 -4.85 5.61
CA GLN A 47 8.16 -5.75 6.58
C GLN A 47 6.76 -6.29 6.20
N TYR A 48 6.10 -5.76 5.17
CA TYR A 48 4.72 -6.15 4.82
C TYR A 48 4.64 -7.32 3.83
N GLY A 49 3.74 -8.29 4.07
CA GLY A 49 3.52 -9.41 3.14
C GLY A 49 2.39 -9.22 2.14
N TYR A 50 1.44 -8.33 2.45
CA TYR A 50 0.18 -8.17 1.73
C TYR A 50 0.01 -6.72 1.26
N CYS A 51 -0.59 -6.52 0.10
CA CYS A 51 -1.02 -5.19 -0.33
C CYS A 51 -2.29 -4.75 0.40
N ASN A 52 -2.55 -3.44 0.41
CA ASN A 52 -3.68 -2.82 1.09
C ASN A 52 -5.01 -3.53 0.82
N SER A 53 -5.29 -3.84 -0.44
CA SER A 53 -6.53 -4.53 -0.83
C SER A 53 -6.65 -5.92 -0.19
N CYS A 54 -5.55 -6.67 -0.07
CA CYS A 54 -5.57 -7.99 0.56
C CYS A 54 -5.63 -7.88 2.08
N ALA A 55 -4.91 -6.93 2.67
CA ALA A 55 -4.96 -6.67 4.11
C ALA A 55 -6.39 -6.31 4.55
N ASN A 56 -7.05 -5.38 3.85
CA ASN A 56 -8.43 -5.00 4.13
C ASN A 56 -9.40 -6.18 3.98
N ALA A 57 -9.21 -7.02 2.96
CA ALA A 57 -10.04 -8.20 2.77
C ALA A 57 -9.89 -9.19 3.94
N ILE A 58 -8.66 -9.45 4.41
CA ILE A 58 -8.39 -10.29 5.58
C ILE A 58 -9.04 -9.70 6.85
N GLU A 59 -8.91 -8.38 7.07
CA GLU A 59 -9.52 -7.70 8.22
C GLU A 59 -11.06 -7.78 8.20
N MET A 60 -11.66 -7.82 7.00
CA MET A 60 -13.08 -8.05 6.80
C MET A 60 -13.49 -9.54 6.85
N GLY A 61 -12.56 -10.45 7.13
CA GLY A 61 -12.80 -11.88 7.22
C GLY A 61 -12.92 -12.60 5.88
N MET A 62 -12.43 -12.00 4.80
CA MET A 62 -12.39 -12.62 3.48
C MET A 62 -11.09 -13.41 3.30
N ASP A 63 -11.16 -14.47 2.50
CA ASP A 63 -9.98 -15.21 2.07
C ASP A 63 -9.29 -14.51 0.90
N VAL A 64 -7.96 -14.56 0.88
CA VAL A 64 -7.13 -13.98 -0.18
C VAL A 64 -6.11 -15.03 -0.63
N GLY A 65 -6.41 -15.67 -1.76
CA GLY A 65 -5.59 -16.72 -2.38
C GLY A 65 -6.11 -17.12 -3.75
#